data_AF-A0A971NFJ0-F1
#
_entry.id   AF-A0A971NFJ0-F1
#
_cell.length_a   1.000
_cell.length_b   1.000
_cell.length_c   1.000
_cell.angle_alpha   90.00
_cell.angle_beta   90.00
_cell.angle_gamma   90.00
#
_symmetry.space_group_name_H-M   'P 1'
#
loop_
_entity.id
_entity.type
_entity.pdbx_description
1 polymer ?
#
loop_
_entity_poly.entity_id
_entity_poly.type
_entity_poly.pdbx_seq_one_letter_code
_entity_poly.pdbx_strand_id
1 'polypeptide(L)'
;MFWFFIIVALILMATAVYSIYSRQKVGEEFTTEMKGLIQEAELLKKDFEAIMENAVLVSDDMLKSLDERLEKMERITSLQNNNQPSRSRPRSIERKSRKALPFTIEDLRRAHPSIVVPRLWNDGYSIPEIAELLNRGQGEVRLILDIQKRREISSS
;
A
#
# COMPACT_ATOMS: atom_id res chain seq x y z
N MET A 1 -10.05 61.50 -36.43
CA MET A 1 -10.52 60.81 -35.20
C MET A 1 -11.36 59.57 -35.49
N PHE A 2 -12.40 59.64 -36.33
CA PHE A 2 -13.30 58.49 -36.61
C PHE A 2 -12.59 57.20 -37.09
N TRP A 3 -11.57 57.34 -37.94
CA TRP A 3 -10.79 56.21 -38.47
C TRP A 3 -9.98 55.46 -37.39
N PHE A 4 -9.51 56.17 -36.36
CA PHE A 4 -8.81 55.55 -35.23
C PHE A 4 -9.74 54.63 -34.43
N PHE A 5 -10.98 55.06 -34.21
CA PHE A 5 -11.98 54.23 -33.53
C PHE A 5 -12.32 52.94 -34.30
N ILE A 6 -12.37 53.02 -35.64
CA ILE A 6 -12.61 51.84 -36.50
C ILE A 6 -11.48 50.81 -36.34
N ILE A 7 -10.22 51.26 -36.32
CA ILE A 7 -9.07 50.35 -36.17
C ILE A 7 -9.06 49.70 -34.79
N VAL A 8 -9.32 50.46 -33.72
CA VAL A 8 -9.38 49.92 -32.35
C VAL A 8 -10.52 48.90 -32.22
N ALA A 9 -11.68 49.18 -32.81
CA ALA A 9 -12.80 48.23 -32.83
C ALA A 9 -12.45 46.93 -33.56
N LEU A 10 -11.72 47.02 -34.67
CA LEU A 10 -11.27 45.86 -35.46
C LEU A 10 -10.27 44.99 -34.69
N ILE A 11 -9.33 45.61 -33.97
CA ILE A 11 -8.37 44.89 -33.11
C ILE A 11 -9.10 44.19 -31.96
N LEU A 12 -10.04 44.86 -31.30
CA LEU A 12 -10.83 44.26 -30.21
C LEU A 12 -11.70 43.09 -30.70
N MET A 13 -12.25 43.20 -31.91
CA MET A 13 -13.02 42.10 -32.51
C MET A 13 -12.12 40.91 -32.83
N ALA A 14 -10.94 41.16 -33.39
CA ALA A 14 -9.97 40.10 -33.68
C ALA A 14 -9.47 39.40 -32.42
N THR A 15 -9.17 40.14 -31.35
CA THR A 15 -8.75 39.55 -30.06
C THR A 15 -9.88 38.80 -29.37
N ALA A 16 -11.13 39.28 -29.46
CA ALA A 16 -12.29 38.56 -28.94
C ALA A 16 -12.49 37.21 -29.65
N VAL A 17 -12.42 37.21 -30.99
CA VAL A 17 -12.54 35.98 -31.79
C VAL A 17 -11.38 35.02 -31.49
N TYR A 18 -10.15 35.51 -31.41
CA TYR A 18 -8.98 34.71 -31.05
C TYR A 18 -9.10 34.11 -29.64
N SER A 19 -9.59 34.89 -28.67
CA SER A 19 -9.80 34.42 -27.29
C SER A 19 -10.83 33.30 -27.21
N ILE A 20 -11.93 33.41 -27.95
CA ILE A 20 -12.98 32.37 -28.00
C ILE A 20 -12.43 31.08 -28.61
N TYR A 21 -11.70 31.20 -29.71
CA TYR A 21 -11.11 30.03 -30.39
C TYR A 21 -10.07 29.32 -29.50
N SER A 22 -9.22 30.09 -28.81
CA SER A 22 -8.23 29.55 -27.87
C SER A 22 -8.89 28.85 -26.67
N ARG A 23 -9.99 29.40 -26.13
CA ARG A 23 -10.75 28.77 -25.03
C ARG A 23 -11.39 27.44 -25.43
N GLN A 24 -11.88 27.32 -26.67
CA GLN A 24 -12.46 26.05 -27.15
C GLN A 24 -11.40 24.96 -27.26
N LYS A 25 -10.22 25.27 -27.83
CA LYS A 25 -9.13 24.30 -27.96
C LYS A 25 -8.63 23.80 -26.60
N VAL A 26 -8.48 24.71 -25.65
CA VAL A 26 -8.09 24.37 -24.27
C VAL A 26 -9.16 23.53 -23.58
N GLY A 27 -10.45 23.81 -23.80
CA GLY A 27 -11.55 23.02 -23.24
C GLY A 27 -11.63 21.58 -23.77
N GLU A 28 -11.32 21.36 -25.04
CA GLU A 28 -11.30 20.02 -25.65
C GLU A 28 -10.14 19.16 -25.13
N GLU A 29 -8.96 19.74 -24.96
CA GLU A 29 -7.80 19.06 -24.37
C GLU A 29 -8.10 18.63 -22.92
N PHE A 30 -8.61 19.53 -22.08
CA PHE A 30 -9.02 19.21 -20.71
C PHE A 30 -10.13 18.16 -20.63
N THR A 31 -11.12 18.22 -21.52
CA THR A 31 -12.22 17.23 -21.54
C THR A 31 -11.71 15.85 -21.95
N THR A 32 -10.73 15.79 -22.84
CA THR A 32 -10.12 14.53 -23.29
C THR A 32 -9.25 13.91 -22.20
N GLU A 33 -8.43 14.72 -21.53
CA GLU A 33 -7.64 14.28 -20.38
C GLU A 33 -8.53 13.84 -19.20
N MET A 34 -9.59 14.59 -18.88
CA MET A 34 -10.57 14.19 -17.86
C MET A 34 -11.27 12.88 -18.21
N LYS A 35 -11.65 12.66 -19.47
CA LYS A 35 -12.24 11.38 -19.90
C LYS A 35 -11.26 10.23 -19.74
N GLY A 36 -9.98 10.45 -20.06
CA GLY A 36 -8.91 9.48 -19.84
C GLY A 36 -8.75 9.12 -18.35
N LEU A 37 -8.71 10.13 -17.48
CA LEU A 37 -8.62 9.95 -16.03
C LEU A 37 -9.84 9.21 -15.44
N ILE A 38 -11.05 9.54 -15.89
CA ILE A 38 -12.28 8.84 -15.44
C ILE A 38 -12.24 7.37 -15.87
N GLN A 39 -11.79 7.10 -17.10
CA GLN A 39 -11.68 5.73 -17.62
C GLN A 39 -10.60 4.93 -16.88
N GLU A 40 -9.47 5.56 -16.55
CA GLU A 40 -8.42 4.94 -15.74
C GLU A 40 -8.90 4.65 -14.31
N ALA A 41 -9.66 5.57 -13.70
CA ALA A 41 -10.28 5.36 -12.40
C ALA A 41 -11.31 4.22 -12.42
N GLU A 42 -12.06 4.06 -13.52
CA GLU A 42 -13.02 2.97 -13.69
C GLU A 42 -12.33 1.61 -13.85
N LEU A 43 -11.20 1.55 -14.57
CA LEU A 43 -10.36 0.36 -14.65
C LEU A 43 -9.76 0.01 -13.28
N LEU A 44 -9.23 0.98 -12.55
CA LEU A 44 -8.71 0.79 -11.20
C LEU A 44 -9.78 0.25 -10.25
N LYS A 45 -11.02 0.74 -10.35
CA LYS A 45 -12.14 0.21 -9.55
C LYS A 45 -12.35 -1.28 -9.83
N LYS A 46 -12.32 -1.69 -11.10
CA LYS A 46 -12.48 -3.08 -11.50
C LYS A 46 -11.36 -3.97 -10.98
N ASP A 47 -10.11 -3.49 -11.06
CA ASP A 47 -8.96 -4.21 -10.51
C ASP A 47 -9.06 -4.33 -8.98
N PHE A 48 -9.53 -3.27 -8.31
CA PHE A 48 -9.75 -3.28 -6.87
C PHE A 48 -10.82 -4.29 -6.46
N GLU A 49 -11.90 -4.38 -7.23
CA GLU A 49 -12.97 -5.37 -7.01
C GLU A 49 -12.45 -6.81 -7.14
N ALA A 50 -11.64 -7.09 -8.17
CA ALA A 50 -11.00 -8.39 -8.33
C ALA A 50 -10.01 -8.71 -7.19
N ILE A 51 -9.23 -7.72 -6.73
CA ILE A 51 -8.32 -7.91 -5.60
C ILE A 51 -9.10 -8.16 -4.31
N MET A 52 -10.22 -7.46 -4.10
CA MET A 52 -11.04 -7.61 -2.90
C MET A 52 -11.71 -9.00 -2.84
N GLU A 53 -12.19 -9.49 -3.97
CA GLU A 53 -12.71 -10.86 -4.09
C GLU A 53 -11.62 -11.90 -3.73
N ASN A 54 -10.40 -11.71 -4.25
CA ASN A 54 -9.27 -12.57 -3.89
C ASN A 54 -8.86 -12.45 -2.42
N ALA A 55 -8.94 -11.25 -1.83
CA ALA A 55 -8.59 -11.04 -0.42
C ALA A 55 -9.57 -11.76 0.52
N VAL A 56 -10.85 -11.84 0.16
CA VAL A 56 -11.86 -12.61 0.90
C VAL A 56 -11.52 -14.09 0.87
N LEU A 57 -11.22 -14.65 -0.32
CA LEU A 57 -10.82 -16.05 -0.46
C LEU A 57 -9.56 -16.38 0.34
N VAL A 58 -8.56 -15.49 0.32
CA VAL A 58 -7.34 -15.63 1.10
C VAL A 58 -7.63 -15.57 2.61
N SER A 59 -8.53 -14.69 3.04
CA SER A 59 -8.90 -14.59 4.47
C SER A 59 -9.61 -15.85 4.98
N ASP A 60 -10.44 -16.48 4.15
CA ASP A 60 -11.09 -17.76 4.49
C ASP A 60 -10.07 -18.90 4.62
N ASP A 61 -9.07 -18.94 3.74
CA ASP A 61 -7.96 -19.91 3.84
C ASP A 61 -7.12 -19.67 5.11
N MET A 62 -6.86 -18.39 5.43
CA MET A 62 -6.18 -18.01 6.68
C MET A 62 -6.98 -18.46 7.91
N LEU A 63 -8.29 -18.24 7.95
CA LEU A 63 -9.16 -18.67 9.06
C LEU A 63 -9.10 -20.18 9.26
N LYS A 64 -9.21 -20.97 8.20
CA LYS A 64 -9.08 -22.43 8.26
C LYS A 64 -7.73 -22.87 8.81
N SER A 65 -6.65 -22.21 8.35
CA SER A 65 -5.31 -22.53 8.81
C SER A 65 -5.07 -22.13 10.28
N LEU A 66 -5.73 -21.08 10.77
CA LEU A 66 -5.70 -20.66 12.17
C LEU A 66 -6.44 -21.67 13.06
N ASP A 67 -7.63 -22.10 12.65
CA ASP A 67 -8.41 -23.11 13.36
C ASP A 67 -7.62 -24.42 13.49
N GLU A 68 -7.00 -24.90 12.41
CA GLU A 68 -6.18 -26.11 12.42
C GLU A 68 -4.96 -25.99 13.35
N ARG A 69 -4.30 -24.82 13.34
CA ARG A 69 -3.17 -24.54 14.26
C ARG A 69 -3.62 -24.49 15.71
N LEU A 70 -4.80 -23.92 15.99
CA LEU A 70 -5.34 -23.80 17.33
C LEU A 70 -5.70 -25.18 17.91
N GLU A 71 -6.30 -26.04 17.10
CA GLU A 71 -6.58 -27.43 17.46
C GLU A 71 -5.29 -28.23 17.71
N LYS A 72 -4.27 -28.06 16.85
CA LYS A 72 -2.96 -28.71 17.03
C LYS A 72 -2.25 -28.22 18.29
N MET A 73 -2.34 -26.92 18.59
CA MET A 73 -1.77 -26.32 19.80
C MET A 73 -2.46 -26.87 21.06
N GLU A 74 -3.80 -26.95 21.06
CA GLU A 74 -4.59 -27.50 22.17
C GLU A 74 -4.26 -28.98 22.44
N ARG A 75 -4.10 -29.79 21.39
CA ARG A 75 -3.62 -31.18 21.53
C ARG A 75 -2.21 -31.24 22.13
N ILE A 76 -1.29 -30.37 21.73
CA ILE A 76 0.06 -30.35 22.29
C ILE A 76 0.04 -29.90 23.76
N THR A 77 -0.73 -28.86 24.11
CA THR A 77 -0.84 -28.36 25.48
C THR A 77 -1.50 -29.38 26.42
N SER A 78 -2.52 -30.11 25.95
CA SER A 78 -3.16 -31.19 26.72
C SER A 78 -2.23 -32.39 26.94
N LEU A 79 -1.39 -32.74 25.96
CA LEU A 79 -0.35 -33.78 26.11
C LEU A 79 0.79 -33.36 27.04
N GLN A 80 1.18 -32.08 27.01
CA GLN A 80 2.25 -31.54 27.85
C GLN A 80 1.85 -31.40 29.33
N ASN A 81 0.55 -31.18 29.60
CA ASN A 81 0.02 -31.14 30.97
C ASN A 81 0.12 -32.49 31.71
N ASN A 82 0.33 -33.59 31.00
CA ASN A 82 0.36 -34.93 31.58
C ASN A 82 1.78 -35.50 31.83
N ASN A 83 2.86 -34.80 31.44
CA ASN A 83 4.23 -35.28 31.60
C ASN A 83 5.26 -34.14 31.74
N GLN A 84 5.50 -33.64 32.96
CA GLN A 84 6.81 -33.69 33.65
C GLN A 84 6.95 -32.67 34.82
N PRO A 85 7.69 -33.06 35.89
CA PRO A 85 8.08 -32.19 36.99
C PRO A 85 9.29 -31.30 36.64
N SER A 86 9.37 -30.19 37.38
CA SER A 86 10.44 -29.19 37.48
C SER A 86 11.87 -29.63 37.12
N ARG A 87 12.53 -28.92 36.19
CA ARG A 87 13.94 -28.54 36.35
C ARG A 87 14.45 -27.49 35.34
N SER A 88 15.12 -26.48 35.91
CA SER A 88 16.28 -25.74 35.38
C SER A 88 16.06 -24.71 34.26
N ARG A 89 16.01 -23.43 34.67
CA ARG A 89 16.33 -22.26 33.83
C ARG A 89 17.71 -22.39 33.17
N PRO A 90 17.87 -21.79 31.98
CA PRO A 90 18.92 -20.80 31.82
C PRO A 90 18.35 -19.44 31.43
N ARG A 91 19.00 -18.39 31.96
CA ARG A 91 18.81 -16.98 31.62
C ARG A 91 18.78 -16.79 30.10
N SER A 92 17.69 -16.26 29.57
CA SER A 92 17.70 -15.59 28.28
C SER A 92 17.11 -14.20 28.43
N ILE A 93 17.84 -13.28 27.79
CA ILE A 93 17.65 -11.85 27.65
C ILE A 93 16.17 -11.51 27.53
N GLU A 94 15.75 -10.54 28.32
CA GLU A 94 14.46 -9.88 28.36
C GLU A 94 13.98 -9.57 26.93
N ARG A 95 13.20 -10.49 26.35
CA ARG A 95 12.50 -10.29 25.09
C ARG A 95 11.43 -9.23 25.37
N LYS A 96 11.80 -7.97 25.13
CA LYS A 96 10.90 -6.81 24.98
C LYS A 96 9.59 -7.31 24.39
N SER A 97 8.54 -7.21 25.21
CA SER A 97 7.17 -7.70 24.97
C SER A 97 6.84 -7.77 23.48
N ARG A 98 7.08 -8.94 22.89
CA ARG A 98 6.74 -9.23 21.49
C ARG A 98 5.22 -9.21 21.45
N LYS A 99 4.62 -8.12 20.96
CA LYS A 99 3.22 -8.19 20.53
C LYS A 99 3.17 -9.33 19.52
N ALA A 100 2.43 -10.39 19.85
CA ALA A 100 2.25 -11.52 18.96
C ALA A 100 1.67 -10.96 17.66
N LEU A 101 2.39 -11.18 16.56
CA LEU A 101 1.94 -10.74 15.25
C LEU A 101 0.60 -11.44 14.97
N PRO A 102 -0.44 -10.71 14.53
CA PRO A 102 -1.78 -11.28 14.31
C PRO A 102 -1.86 -12.22 13.10
N PHE A 103 -0.73 -12.63 12.54
CA PHE A 103 -0.60 -13.37 11.29
C PHE A 103 0.60 -14.33 11.35
N THR A 104 0.62 -15.33 10.46
CA THR A 104 1.74 -16.27 10.40
C THR A 104 2.87 -15.72 9.54
N ILE A 105 4.11 -16.13 9.82
CA ILE A 105 5.31 -15.65 9.11
C ILE A 105 5.21 -15.96 7.60
N GLU A 106 4.63 -17.11 7.25
CA GLU A 106 4.33 -17.49 5.87
C GLU A 106 3.36 -16.55 5.15
N ASP A 107 2.34 -16.02 5.83
CA ASP A 107 1.38 -15.07 5.24
C ASP A 107 2.06 -13.73 4.90
N LEU A 108 3.02 -13.32 5.73
CA LEU A 108 3.85 -12.14 5.50
C LEU A 108 4.82 -12.30 4.34
N ARG A 109 5.32 -13.52 4.14
CA ARG A 109 6.17 -13.83 3.00
C ARG A 109 5.38 -13.89 1.69
N ARG A 110 4.08 -14.17 1.76
CA ARG A 110 3.14 -14.12 0.61
C ARG A 110 2.70 -12.70 0.26
N ALA A 111 2.60 -11.80 1.24
CA ALA A 111 2.22 -10.42 1.01
C ALA A 111 3.32 -9.61 0.30
N HIS A 112 2.93 -8.58 -0.47
CA HIS A 112 3.87 -7.80 -1.26
C HIS A 112 4.85 -7.01 -0.34
N PRO A 113 6.17 -7.01 -0.61
CA PRO A 113 7.19 -6.49 0.32
C PRO A 113 7.03 -5.02 0.66
N SER A 114 6.54 -4.23 -0.32
CA SER A 114 6.29 -2.81 -0.14
C SER A 114 5.18 -2.49 0.87
N ILE A 115 4.42 -3.49 1.33
CA ILE A 115 3.35 -3.32 2.32
C ILE A 115 3.81 -3.85 3.69
N VAL A 116 4.49 -4.99 3.69
CA VAL A 116 4.89 -5.67 4.92
C VAL A 116 6.09 -5.01 5.60
N VAL A 117 7.11 -4.65 4.82
CA VAL A 117 8.34 -4.04 5.36
C VAL A 117 8.06 -2.74 6.14
N PRO A 118 7.28 -1.77 5.62
CA PRO A 118 6.97 -0.54 6.34
C PRO A 118 6.06 -0.77 7.53
N ARG A 119 5.12 -1.71 7.43
CA ARG A 119 4.24 -2.07 8.54
C ARG A 119 5.05 -2.63 9.71
N LEU A 120 5.95 -3.57 9.45
CA LEU A 120 6.86 -4.11 10.47
C LEU A 120 7.79 -3.03 11.02
N TRP A 121 8.29 -2.12 10.17
CA TRP A 121 9.10 -0.99 10.63
C TRP A 121 8.33 -0.07 11.59
N ASN A 122 7.08 0.27 11.25
CA ASN A 122 6.18 1.08 12.07
C ASN A 122 5.76 0.35 13.36
N ASP A 123 5.68 -0.98 13.31
CA ASP A 123 5.44 -1.84 14.49
C ASP A 123 6.68 -1.95 15.40
N GLY A 124 7.81 -1.35 15.01
CA GLY A 124 9.03 -1.22 15.80
C GLY A 124 10.07 -2.31 15.59
N TYR A 125 9.94 -3.10 14.52
CA TYR A 125 10.94 -4.10 14.14
C TYR A 125 12.16 -3.46 13.47
N SER A 126 13.34 -3.98 13.78
CA SER A 126 14.58 -3.53 13.16
C SER A 126 14.79 -4.14 11.77
N ILE A 127 15.56 -3.45 10.92
CA ILE A 127 15.92 -3.93 9.56
C ILE A 127 16.43 -5.39 9.53
N PRO A 128 17.37 -5.82 10.39
CA PRO A 128 17.82 -7.22 10.41
C PRO A 128 16.70 -8.20 10.81
N GLU A 129 15.82 -7.82 11.74
CA GLU A 129 14.69 -8.68 12.13
C GLU A 129 13.67 -8.81 11.00
N ILE A 130 13.37 -7.73 10.29
CA ILE A 130 12.47 -7.74 9.13
C ILE A 130 13.05 -8.61 8.00
N ALA A 131 14.35 -8.48 7.75
CA ALA A 131 15.07 -9.29 6.76
C ALA A 131 15.00 -10.79 7.11
N GLU A 132 15.20 -11.14 8.38
CA GLU A 132 15.11 -12.51 8.88
C GLU A 132 13.67 -13.06 8.79
N LEU A 133 12.68 -12.28 9.23
CA LEU A 133 11.26 -12.64 9.19
C LEU A 133 10.75 -12.88 7.76
N LEU A 134 11.16 -12.05 6.81
CA LEU A 134 10.70 -12.12 5.42
C LEU A 134 11.60 -13.00 4.54
N ASN A 135 12.70 -13.50 5.07
CA ASN A 135 13.76 -14.19 4.32
C ASN A 135 14.23 -13.35 3.11
N ARG A 136 14.58 -12.08 3.38
CA ARG A 136 15.01 -11.09 2.39
C ARG A 136 16.35 -10.47 2.77
N GLY A 137 17.01 -9.83 1.79
CA GLY A 137 18.26 -9.12 2.04
C GLY A 137 18.03 -7.84 2.85
N GLN A 138 18.91 -7.54 3.81
CA GLN A 138 18.84 -6.29 4.59
C GLN A 138 18.92 -5.03 3.71
N GLY A 139 19.67 -5.10 2.60
CA GLY A 139 19.74 -4.02 1.61
C GLY A 139 18.42 -3.80 0.87
N GLU A 140 17.67 -4.88 0.63
CA GLU A 140 16.35 -4.82 -0.01
C GLU A 140 15.31 -4.16 0.91
N VAL A 141 15.31 -4.55 2.19
CA VAL A 141 14.46 -3.94 3.23
C VAL A 141 14.73 -2.44 3.33
N ARG A 142 16.02 -2.05 3.35
CA ARG A 142 16.43 -0.64 3.44
C ARG A 142 16.02 0.16 2.20
N LEU A 143 16.17 -0.42 1.01
CA LEU A 143 15.77 0.20 -0.25
C LEU A 143 14.25 0.44 -0.29
N ILE A 144 13.45 -0.52 0.16
CA ILE A 144 11.98 -0.38 0.21
C ILE A 144 11.58 0.80 1.11
N LEU A 145 12.18 0.91 2.29
CA LEU A 145 11.92 2.02 3.22
C LEU A 145 12.34 3.38 2.63
N ASP A 146 13.50 3.45 1.98
CA ASP A 146 13.99 4.69 1.35
C ASP A 146 13.09 5.15 0.18
N ILE A 147 12.63 4.20 -0.65
CA ILE A 147 11.70 4.50 -1.76
C ILE A 147 10.37 5.06 -1.22
N GLN A 148 9.86 4.51 -0.12
CA GLN A 148 8.62 5.01 0.49
C GLN A 148 8.80 6.40 1.06
N LYS A 149 9.87 6.62 1.84
CA LYS A 149 10.17 7.93 2.43
C LYS A 149 10.28 9.02 1.37
N ARG A 150 10.91 8.73 0.23
CA ARG A 150 10.99 9.67 -0.90
C ARG A 150 9.62 9.95 -1.53
N ARG A 151 8.74 8.95 -1.59
CA ARG A 151 7.38 9.08 -2.12
C ARG A 151 6.52 10.01 -1.27
N GLU A 152 6.57 9.84 0.05
CA GLU A 152 5.84 10.68 1.01
C GLU A 152 6.24 12.16 0.94
N ILE A 153 7.54 12.42 0.73
CA ILE A 153 8.09 13.77 0.54
C ILE A 153 7.63 14.38 -0.79
N SER A 154 7.45 13.58 -1.84
CA SER A 154 6.99 14.08 -3.15
C SER A 154 5.48 14.34 -3.22
N SER A 155 4.71 13.76 -2.30
CA SER A 155 3.25 13.90 -2.21
C SER A 155 2.80 14.95 -1.18
N SER A 156 3.75 15.63 -0.52
CA SER A 156 3.52 16.74 0.42
C SER A 156 3.96 18.05 -0.22
#